data_AF-A0A2D4GUF2-F1
#
_entry.id   AF-A0A2D4GUF2-F1
#
_cell.length_a   1.000
_cell.length_b   1.000
_cell.length_c   1.000
_cell.angle_alpha   90.00
_cell.angle_beta   90.00
_cell.angle_gamma   90.00
#
_symmetry.space_group_name_H-M   'P 1'
#
loop_
_entity.id
_entity.type
_entity.pdbx_description
1 polymer ?
#
loop_
_entity_poly.entity_id
_entity_poly.type
_entity_poly.pdbx_seq_one_letter_code
_entity_poly.pdbx_strand_id
1 'polypeptide(L)'
;EVFDICRDGMTLTWYPPEEDGGSQISGYIVERKEVRSDRWVRVNKIAVTMTRYRSTGLIEGLEYEYRITAINARGTGKPSRASRPTIAMDPIAPPGKPQNPRVTDTTRTSISLAWSPPEDEGGSKVTGYLIEMQKVDQFEWTK
;
A
#
# COMPACT_ATOMS: atom_id res chain seq x y z
N GLU A 1 -3.34 -4.55 11.58
CA GLU A 1 -3.28 -3.57 10.47
C GLU A 1 -2.62 -4.20 9.26
N VAL A 2 -2.94 -3.70 8.06
CA VAL A 2 -2.35 -4.14 6.79
C VAL A 2 -1.62 -2.95 6.16
N PHE A 3 -0.40 -3.15 5.71
CA PHE A 3 0.45 -2.14 5.06
C PHE A 3 1.35 -2.82 4.03
N ASP A 4 2.07 -2.03 3.22
CA ASP A 4 2.97 -2.58 2.18
C ASP A 4 2.22 -3.58 1.29
N ILE A 5 1.19 -3.02 0.63
CA ILE A 5 0.24 -3.72 -0.22
C ILE A 5 0.82 -3.72 -1.64
N CYS A 6 0.88 -4.90 -2.25
CA CYS A 6 1.23 -5.09 -3.65
C CYS A 6 0.21 -6.02 -4.31
N ARG A 7 0.28 -6.18 -5.63
CA ARG A 7 -0.60 -7.07 -6.38
C ARG A 7 -0.56 -8.54 -5.93
N ASP A 8 0.56 -8.99 -5.35
CA ASP A 8 0.83 -10.39 -5.03
C ASP A 8 0.98 -10.67 -3.52
N GLY A 9 0.95 -9.62 -2.68
CA GLY A 9 1.20 -9.76 -1.25
C GLY A 9 0.86 -8.54 -0.41
N MET A 10 0.68 -8.76 0.89
CA MET A 10 0.37 -7.74 1.88
C MET A 10 1.12 -8.03 3.17
N THR A 11 1.65 -6.99 3.81
CA THR A 11 2.27 -7.12 5.13
C THR A 11 1.26 -6.78 6.23
N LEU A 12 1.23 -7.63 7.25
CA LEU A 12 0.37 -7.51 8.42
C LEU A 12 1.20 -7.19 9.65
N THR A 13 0.67 -6.32 10.51
CA THR A 13 1.14 -6.11 11.89
C THR A 13 -0.02 -6.17 12.86
N TRP A 14 0.24 -6.59 14.09
CA TRP A 14 -0.74 -6.61 15.17
C TRP A 14 -0.07 -6.38 16.52
N TYR A 15 -0.88 -6.29 17.57
CA TYR A 15 -0.42 -6.29 18.95
C TYR A 15 -0.76 -7.63 19.62
N PRO A 16 0.04 -8.09 20.60
CA PRO A 16 -0.35 -9.22 21.43
C PRO A 16 -1.71 -8.97 22.10
N PRO A 17 -2.50 -10.03 22.39
CA PRO A 17 -3.76 -9.88 23.12
C PRO A 17 -3.50 -9.32 24.54
N GLU A 18 -4.45 -8.54 25.06
CA GLU A 18 -4.37 -7.98 26.43
C GLU A 18 -4.44 -9.08 27.50
N GLU A 19 -5.21 -10.14 27.23
CA GLU A 19 -5.32 -11.32 28.08
C GLU A 19 -4.76 -12.55 27.35
N ASP A 20 -3.74 -13.18 27.93
CA ASP A 20 -3.09 -14.37 27.39
C ASP A 20 -3.64 -15.68 27.99
N GLY A 21 -4.70 -15.61 28.81
CA GLY A 21 -5.28 -16.77 29.48
C GLY A 21 -4.38 -17.38 30.57
N GLY A 22 -3.45 -16.60 31.12
CA GLY A 22 -2.54 -16.99 32.19
C GLY A 22 -1.34 -17.80 31.71
N SER A 23 -0.96 -17.68 30.43
CA SER A 23 0.22 -18.33 29.86
C SER A 23 0.75 -17.53 28.68
N GLN A 24 2.06 -17.32 28.65
CA GLN A 24 2.73 -16.54 27.62
C GLN A 24 2.41 -17.05 26.20
N ILE A 25 2.18 -16.11 25.28
CA ILE A 25 1.97 -16.40 23.87
C ILE A 25 3.24 -17.02 23.27
N SER A 26 3.09 -18.21 22.69
CA SER A 26 4.14 -18.96 22.00
C SER A 26 4.14 -18.76 20.48
N GLY A 27 3.06 -18.21 19.92
CA GLY A 27 3.02 -17.80 18.52
C GLY A 27 1.63 -17.42 18.02
N TYR A 28 1.51 -17.22 16.71
CA TYR A 28 0.30 -16.75 16.04
C TYR A 28 -0.03 -17.58 14.80
N ILE A 29 -1.33 -17.81 14.60
CA ILE A 29 -1.91 -18.28 13.34
C ILE A 29 -2.45 -17.07 12.60
N VAL A 30 -2.09 -16.96 11.33
CA VAL A 30 -2.60 -15.94 10.41
C VAL A 30 -3.56 -16.63 9.45
N GLU A 31 -4.77 -16.11 9.35
CA GLU A 31 -5.77 -16.57 8.40
C GLU A 31 -6.17 -15.43 7.47
N ARG A 32 -6.45 -15.78 6.22
CA ARG A 32 -6.89 -14.87 5.16
C ARG A 32 -8.22 -15.37 4.60
N LYS A 33 -9.11 -14.44 4.26
CA LYS A 33 -10.35 -14.71 3.52
C LYS A 33 -10.42 -13.76 2.33
N GLU A 34 -10.71 -14.28 1.14
CA GLU A 34 -11.09 -13.45 -0.01
C GLU A 34 -12.54 -12.99 0.20
N VAL A 35 -12.84 -11.70 0.08
CA VAL A 35 -14.10 -11.12 0.58
C VAL A 35 -15.35 -11.75 -0.03
N ARG A 36 -15.29 -12.20 -1.29
CA ARG A 36 -16.41 -12.87 -1.97
C ARG A 36 -16.49 -14.37 -1.64
N SER A 37 -15.50 -14.91 -0.95
CA SER A 37 -15.47 -16.27 -0.41
C SER A 37 -15.86 -16.27 1.06
N ASP A 38 -16.56 -17.32 1.50
CA ASP A 38 -16.93 -17.49 2.91
C ASP A 38 -15.87 -18.27 3.72
N ARG A 39 -14.72 -18.58 3.12
CA ARG A 39 -13.73 -19.47 3.71
C ARG A 39 -12.47 -18.75 4.20
N TRP A 40 -12.22 -18.85 5.50
CA TRP A 40 -10.92 -18.53 6.08
C TRP A 40 -9.89 -19.63 5.78
N VAL A 41 -8.70 -19.23 5.36
CA VAL A 41 -7.59 -20.12 5.04
C VAL A 41 -6.35 -19.70 5.84
N ARG A 42 -5.76 -20.64 6.56
CA ARG A 42 -4.48 -20.44 7.25
C ARG A 42 -3.35 -20.24 6.24
N VAL A 43 -2.60 -19.16 6.36
CA VAL A 43 -1.54 -18.80 5.41
C VAL A 43 -0.14 -19.18 5.88
N ASN A 44 0.09 -19.28 7.19
CA ASN A 44 1.38 -19.68 7.75
C ASN A 44 1.40 -21.16 8.14
N LYS A 45 2.38 -21.93 7.65
CA LYS A 45 2.56 -23.34 8.04
C LYS A 45 3.07 -23.46 9.49
N ILE A 46 4.09 -22.68 9.82
CA ILE A 46 4.69 -22.59 11.16
C ILE A 46 4.09 -21.39 11.89
N ALA A 47 3.83 -21.52 13.19
CA ALA A 47 3.34 -20.40 14.00
C ALA A 47 4.30 -19.20 13.92
N VAL A 48 3.75 -18.02 13.69
CA VAL A 48 4.55 -16.79 13.65
C VAL A 48 4.89 -16.38 15.08
N THR A 49 6.15 -16.12 15.39
CA THR A 49 6.57 -15.69 16.74
C THR A 49 6.59 -14.17 16.89
N MET A 50 6.78 -13.44 15.78
CA MET A 50 6.70 -11.99 15.71
C MET A 50 5.25 -11.52 15.52
N THR A 51 5.00 -10.24 15.78
CA THR A 51 3.71 -9.60 15.49
C THR A 51 3.65 -8.98 14.10
N ARG A 52 4.38 -9.58 13.14
CA ARG A 52 4.47 -9.17 11.74
C ARG A 52 4.49 -10.39 10.83
N TYR A 53 3.77 -10.34 9.71
CA TYR A 53 3.76 -11.42 8.73
C TYR A 53 3.47 -10.90 7.32
N ARG A 54 4.21 -11.37 6.31
CA ARG A 54 3.91 -11.10 4.89
C ARG A 54 3.06 -12.24 4.35
N SER A 55 1.82 -11.94 3.99
CA SER A 55 1.00 -12.86 3.19
C SER A 55 1.35 -12.69 1.72
N THR A 56 1.55 -13.80 1.03
CA THR A 56 1.90 -13.84 -0.41
C THR A 56 0.90 -14.70 -1.19
N GLY A 57 1.04 -14.70 -2.52
CA GLY A 57 0.14 -15.46 -3.40
C GLY A 57 -1.28 -14.90 -3.39
N LEU A 58 -1.40 -13.56 -3.38
CA LEU A 58 -2.65 -12.87 -3.65
C LEU A 58 -2.90 -12.80 -5.15
N ILE A 59 -4.17 -12.66 -5.52
CA ILE A 59 -4.57 -12.42 -6.90
C ILE A 59 -4.89 -10.93 -7.03
N GLU A 60 -4.25 -10.28 -8.00
CA GLU A 60 -4.43 -8.86 -8.29
C GLU A 60 -5.92 -8.53 -8.53
N GLY A 61 -6.38 -7.43 -7.94
CA GLY A 61 -7.76 -6.95 -8.02
C GLY A 61 -8.75 -7.66 -7.09
N LEU A 62 -8.35 -8.72 -6.39
CA LEU A 62 -9.19 -9.33 -5.34
C LEU A 62 -9.00 -8.63 -3.99
N GLU A 63 -10.05 -8.69 -3.19
CA GLU A 63 -10.10 -8.07 -1.87
C GLU A 63 -9.98 -9.12 -0.78
N TYR A 64 -9.17 -8.84 0.24
CA TYR A 64 -8.85 -9.78 1.30
C TYR A 64 -9.07 -9.18 2.69
N GLU A 65 -9.54 -10.03 3.61
CA GLU A 65 -9.58 -9.79 5.05
C GLU A 65 -8.63 -10.74 5.76
N TYR A 66 -8.09 -10.31 6.90
CA TYR A 66 -7.20 -11.10 7.72
C TYR A 66 -7.67 -11.16 9.17
N ARG A 67 -7.39 -12.28 9.84
CA ARG A 67 -7.55 -12.40 11.29
C ARG A 67 -6.39 -13.18 11.89
N ILE A 68 -6.11 -12.91 13.16
CA ILE A 68 -4.98 -13.49 13.88
C ILE A 68 -5.51 -14.28 15.07
N THR A 69 -4.96 -15.48 15.30
CA THR A 69 -5.26 -16.29 16.48
C THR A 69 -3.97 -16.53 17.26
N ALA A 70 -3.96 -16.15 18.54
CA ALA A 70 -2.81 -16.37 19.42
C ALA A 70 -2.75 -17.83 19.89
N ILE A 71 -1.55 -18.34 20.11
CA ILE A 71 -1.26 -19.69 20.61
C ILE A 71 -0.47 -19.53 21.92
N ASN A 72 -0.83 -20.29 22.96
CA ASN A 72 -0.07 -20.41 24.19
C ASN A 72 0.06 -21.89 24.59
N ALA A 73 0.60 -22.17 25.78
CA ALA A 73 0.76 -23.56 26.26
C ALA A 73 -0.57 -24.30 26.46
N ARG A 74 -1.69 -23.58 26.59
CA ARG A 74 -3.05 -24.15 26.71
C ARG A 74 -3.69 -24.43 25.35
N GLY A 75 -3.11 -23.94 24.25
CA GLY A 75 -3.59 -24.15 22.88
C GLY A 75 -3.86 -22.86 22.13
N THR A 76 -4.81 -22.91 21.20
CA THR A 76 -5.22 -21.78 20.35
C THR A 76 -6.33 -20.98 21.00
N GLY A 77 -6.18 -19.66 21.07
CA GLY A 77 -7.22 -18.74 21.53
C GLY A 77 -8.36 -18.53 20.51
N LYS A 78 -9.19 -17.52 20.77
CA LYS A 78 -10.20 -17.06 19.81
C LYS A 78 -9.53 -16.20 18.70
N PRO A 79 -10.01 -16.24 17.45
CA PRO A 79 -9.54 -15.33 16.43
C PRO A 79 -9.85 -13.87 16.78
N SER A 80 -8.98 -12.97 16.33
CA SER A 80 -9.22 -11.52 16.38
C SER A 80 -10.43 -11.12 15.54
N ARG A 81 -10.87 -9.86 15.69
CA ARG A 81 -11.69 -9.23 14.66
C ARG A 81 -10.96 -9.26 13.33
N ALA A 82 -11.73 -9.36 12.25
CA ALA A 82 -11.18 -9.25 10.90
C ALA A 82 -10.60 -7.84 10.69
N SER A 83 -9.52 -7.76 9.90
CA SER A 83 -9.02 -6.49 9.38
C SER A 83 -10.08 -5.83 8.49
N ARG A 84 -9.85 -4.57 8.15
CA ARG A 84 -10.59 -3.97 7.03
C ARG A 84 -10.28 -4.76 5.74
N PRO A 85 -11.26 -4.92 4.85
CA PRO A 85 -11.02 -5.39 3.48
C PRO A 85 -9.94 -4.55 2.79
N THR A 86 -9.06 -5.19 2.03
CA THR A 86 -7.97 -4.52 1.29
C THR A 86 -7.76 -5.19 -0.06
N ILE A 87 -7.68 -4.40 -1.13
CA ILE A 87 -7.49 -4.90 -2.50
C ILE A 87 -6.01 -5.18 -2.75
N ALA A 88 -5.69 -6.34 -3.32
CA ALA A 88 -4.34 -6.66 -3.76
C ALA A 88 -4.04 -5.94 -5.07
N MET A 89 -3.32 -4.82 -5.00
CA MET A 89 -2.91 -4.04 -6.16
C MET A 89 -1.60 -3.33 -5.81
N ASP A 90 -0.80 -3.01 -6.82
CA ASP A 90 0.39 -2.20 -6.60
C ASP A 90 0.00 -0.78 -6.14
N PRO A 91 0.77 -0.19 -5.21
CA PRO A 91 0.49 1.14 -4.73
C PRO A 91 0.71 2.13 -5.86
N ILE A 92 -0.18 3.13 -5.97
CA ILE A 92 0.04 4.25 -6.88
C ILE A 92 1.04 5.19 -6.19
N ALA A 93 2.27 5.22 -6.70
CA ALA A 93 3.26 6.22 -6.37
C ALA A 93 3.03 7.50 -7.20
N PRO A 94 3.54 8.66 -6.76
CA PRO A 94 3.57 9.84 -7.61
C PRO A 94 4.34 9.54 -8.90
N PRO A 95 3.88 10.04 -10.07
CA PRO A 95 4.65 9.90 -11.29
C PRO A 95 5.99 10.65 -11.16
N GLY A 96 7.00 10.18 -11.88
CA GLY A 96 8.29 10.83 -11.96
C GLY A 96 8.21 12.20 -12.65
N LYS A 97 9.36 12.87 -12.77
CA LYS A 97 9.45 14.16 -13.47
C LYS A 97 9.20 14.01 -14.98
N PRO A 98 8.49 14.95 -15.63
CA PRO A 98 8.41 15.01 -17.08
C PRO A 98 9.80 15.08 -17.73
N GLN A 99 9.94 14.47 -18.89
CA GLN A 99 11.22 14.42 -19.60
C GLN A 99 11.33 15.49 -20.68
N ASN A 100 12.57 15.94 -20.93
CA ASN A 100 12.91 16.82 -22.06
C ASN A 100 12.03 18.07 -22.22
N PRO A 101 11.81 18.88 -21.17
CA PRO A 101 11.08 20.13 -21.31
C PRO A 101 11.85 21.06 -22.26
N ARG A 102 11.17 21.52 -23.31
CA ARG A 102 11.74 22.41 -24.32
C ARG A 102 10.73 23.45 -24.79
N VAL A 103 11.23 24.61 -25.16
CA VAL A 103 10.46 25.63 -25.89
C VAL A 103 10.41 25.21 -27.36
N THR A 104 9.21 25.16 -27.92
CA THR A 104 8.99 24.83 -29.34
C THR A 104 8.68 26.03 -30.20
N ASP A 105 8.09 27.07 -29.60
CA ASP A 105 7.76 28.31 -30.29
C ASP A 105 7.70 29.47 -29.29
N THR A 106 8.03 30.66 -29.76
CA THR A 106 7.99 31.89 -28.98
C THR A 106 7.41 33.00 -29.83
N THR A 107 6.36 33.63 -29.31
CA THR A 107 5.80 34.86 -29.89
C THR A 107 6.03 36.02 -28.94
N ARG A 108 5.57 37.22 -29.33
CA ARG A 108 5.61 38.40 -28.45
C ARG A 108 4.82 38.23 -27.14
N THR A 109 3.80 37.35 -27.13
CA THR A 109 2.86 37.23 -25.99
C THR A 109 2.68 35.80 -25.49
N SER A 110 3.30 34.80 -26.11
CA SER A 110 3.15 33.39 -25.73
C SER A 110 4.43 32.62 -25.93
N ILE A 111 4.57 31.56 -25.13
CA ILE A 111 5.62 30.55 -25.27
C ILE A 111 4.91 29.21 -25.37
N SER A 112 5.30 28.40 -26.35
CA SER A 112 4.84 27.02 -26.51
C SER A 112 5.90 26.08 -25.95
N LEU A 113 5.47 25.16 -25.10
CA LEU A 113 6.33 24.19 -24.43
C LEU A 113 5.96 22.77 -24.88
N ALA A 114 6.97 21.91 -25.01
CA ALA A 114 6.79 20.48 -25.21
C ALA A 114 7.67 19.70 -24.24
N TRP A 115 7.17 18.55 -23.80
CA TRP A 115 7.87 17.59 -22.96
C TRP A 115 7.38 16.18 -23.30
N SER A 116 8.05 15.17 -22.78
CA SER A 116 7.63 13.77 -22.84
C SER A 116 7.13 13.31 -21.46
N PRO A 117 6.25 12.30 -21.40
CA PRO A 117 5.81 11.72 -20.13
C PRO A 117 7.00 11.23 -19.27
N PRO A 118 6.81 11.13 -17.95
CA PRO A 118 7.78 10.49 -17.08
C PRO A 118 8.08 9.05 -17.50
N GLU A 119 9.29 8.56 -17.22
CA GLU A 119 9.65 7.15 -17.45
C GLU A 119 8.92 6.21 -16.50
N ASP A 120 8.72 6.68 -15.27
CA ASP A 120 7.98 6.00 -14.23
C ASP A 120 6.69 6.78 -13.96
N GLU A 121 5.54 6.21 -14.31
CA GLU A 121 4.23 6.81 -14.03
C GLU A 121 3.73 6.47 -12.61
N GLY A 122 4.52 5.76 -11.80
CA GLY A 122 4.15 5.44 -10.42
C GLY A 122 2.97 4.48 -10.30
N GLY A 123 2.75 3.62 -11.30
CA GLY A 123 1.70 2.59 -11.26
C GLY A 123 0.31 3.07 -11.70
N SER A 124 0.14 4.32 -12.13
CA SER A 124 -1.08 4.80 -12.80
C SER A 124 -0.73 5.80 -13.89
N LYS A 125 -1.49 5.80 -15.01
CA LYS A 125 -1.27 6.75 -16.11
C LYS A 125 -1.30 8.20 -15.62
N VAL A 126 -0.39 9.02 -16.13
CA VAL A 126 -0.39 10.46 -15.86
C VAL A 126 -1.67 11.09 -16.40
N THR A 127 -2.40 11.80 -15.54
CA THR A 127 -3.67 12.45 -15.88
C THR A 127 -3.54 13.90 -16.32
N GLY A 128 -2.40 14.54 -16.07
CA GLY A 128 -2.14 15.94 -16.42
C GLY A 128 -0.77 16.44 -15.96
N TYR A 129 -0.46 17.70 -16.30
CA TYR A 129 0.78 18.38 -15.94
C TYR A 129 0.47 19.76 -15.34
N LEU A 130 1.19 20.14 -14.28
CA LEU A 130 1.18 21.51 -13.75
C LEU A 130 2.32 22.29 -14.41
N ILE A 131 2.01 23.48 -14.93
CA ILE A 131 2.99 24.36 -15.56
C ILE A 131 3.03 25.66 -14.78
N GLU A 132 4.20 26.04 -14.29
CA GLU A 132 4.44 27.27 -13.55
C GLU A 132 5.38 28.18 -14.36
N MET A 133 5.15 29.49 -14.31
CA MET A 133 5.95 30.48 -15.02
C MET A 133 6.33 31.61 -14.05
N GLN A 134 7.62 31.94 -14.01
CA GLN A 134 8.13 33.09 -13.27
C GLN A 134 8.73 34.10 -14.24
N LYS A 135 8.32 35.37 -14.15
CA LYS A 135 8.94 36.45 -14.93
C LYS A 135 10.29 36.81 -14.31
N VAL A 136 11.31 36.96 -15.15
CA VAL A 136 12.71 37.22 -14.74
C VAL A 136 12.83 38.48 -13.88
N ASP A 137 11.92 39.45 -14.04
CA ASP A 137 11.98 40.76 -13.35
C ASP A 137 11.06 40.87 -12.12
N GLN A 138 10.51 39.75 -11.60
CA GLN A 138 9.70 39.75 -10.38
C GLN A 138 10.40 39.01 -9.24
N PHE A 139 11.09 39.76 -8.39
CA PHE A 139 11.75 39.30 -7.16
C PHE A 139 11.10 39.80 -5.86
N GLU A 140 9.98 40.53 -5.90
CA GLU A 140 9.31 41.03 -4.69
C GLU A 140 7.98 40.33 -4.41
N TRP A 141 7.89 39.68 -3.24
CA TRP A 141 6.63 39.24 -2.64
C TRP A 141 5.85 40.47 -2.16
N THR A 142 4.58 40.62 -2.58
CA THR A 142 3.64 41.55 -1.94
C THR A 142 2.55 40.75 -1.22
N LYS A 143 2.31 41.10 0.04
CA LYS A 143 1.41 40.45 0.99
C LYS A 143 -0.07 40.64 0.64
#